data_AF-A0A495PW62-F1
#
_entry.id   AF-A0A495PW62-F1
#
_cell.length_a   1.000
_cell.length_b   1.000
_cell.length_c   1.000
_cell.angle_alpha   90.00
_cell.angle_beta   90.00
_cell.angle_gamma   90.00
#
_symmetry.space_group_name_H-M   'P 1'
#
loop_
_entity.id
_entity.type
_entity.pdbx_description
1 polymer ?
#
loop_
_entity_poly.entity_id
_entity_poly.type
_entity_poly.pdbx_seq_one_letter_code
_entity_poly.pdbx_strand_id
1 'polypeptide(L)' 'MNALFLPLVIGAPQIILIVVVILLLFGGRKIPELMRGLGSGIKEFKDASKDDDDDTDKKIPEDKK' A
#
# COMPACT_ATOMS: atom_id res chain seq x y z
N MET A 1 14.40 -11.41 -29.79
CA MET A 1 14.74 -11.08 -28.38
C MET A 1 14.24 -9.66 -28.10
N ASN A 2 12.98 -9.49 -27.74
CA ASN A 2 12.44 -8.19 -27.30
C ASN A 2 11.26 -8.38 -26.33
N ALA A 3 11.39 -9.33 -25.40
CA ALA A 3 10.38 -9.62 -24.38
C ALA A 3 10.21 -8.49 -23.35
N LEU A 4 11.11 -7.50 -23.36
CA LEU A 4 11.16 -6.39 -22.39
C LEU A 4 10.62 -5.05 -22.92
N PHE A 5 10.31 -4.93 -24.21
CA PHE A 5 9.71 -3.72 -24.79
C PHE A 5 8.17 -3.73 -24.79
N LEU A 6 7.57 -4.85 -24.40
CA LEU A 6 6.13 -5.04 -24.41
C LEU A 6 5.36 -4.29 -23.30
N PRO A 7 5.86 -4.04 -22.07
CA PRO A 7 5.05 -3.46 -20.99
C PRO A 7 4.93 -1.92 -21.03
N LEU A 8 5.82 -1.22 -21.73
CA LEU A 8 5.86 0.26 -21.76
C LEU A 8 5.12 0.88 -22.96
N VAL A 9 4.73 0.08 -23.95
CA VAL A 9 3.90 0.48 -25.11
C VAL A 9 2.49 -0.12 -24.99
N ILE A 10 2.00 -0.24 -23.75
CA ILE A 10 0.68 -0.80 -23.46
C ILE A 10 -0.29 0.34 -23.23
N GLY A 11 -1.23 0.50 -24.15
CA GLY A 11 -2.39 1.34 -23.90
C GLY A 11 -3.28 0.74 -22.81
N ALA A 12 -4.22 1.53 -22.29
CA ALA A 12 -5.27 1.10 -21.37
C ALA A 12 -5.85 -0.32 -21.62
N PRO A 13 -6.07 -0.79 -22.88
CA PRO A 13 -6.60 -2.13 -23.12
C PRO A 13 -5.74 -3.30 -22.60
N GLN A 14 -4.41 -3.30 -22.74
CA GLN A 14 -3.65 -4.50 -22.33
C GLN A 14 -3.46 -4.56 -20.80
N ILE A 15 -3.44 -3.42 -20.09
CA ILE A 15 -3.52 -3.39 -18.62
C ILE A 15 -4.82 -4.05 -18.14
N ILE A 16 -5.95 -3.70 -18.77
CA ILE A 16 -7.25 -4.31 -18.46
C ILE A 16 -7.23 -5.82 -18.66
N LEU A 17 -6.59 -6.31 -19.73
CA LEU A 17 -6.50 -7.73 -20.01
C LEU A 17 -5.69 -8.48 -18.93
N ILE A 18 -4.57 -7.90 -18.47
CA ILE A 18 -3.78 -8.46 -17.36
C ILE A 18 -4.62 -8.51 -16.07
N VAL A 19 -5.31 -7.42 -15.75
CA VAL A 19 -6.19 -7.34 -14.56
C VAL A 19 -7.29 -8.41 -14.63
N VAL A 20 -7.91 -8.61 -15.79
CA VAL A 20 -8.94 -9.66 -15.99
C VAL A 20 -8.36 -11.06 -15.77
N VAL A 21 -7.17 -11.36 -16.28
CA VAL A 21 -6.52 -12.68 -16.04
C VAL A 21 -6.25 -12.90 -14.56
N ILE A 22 -5.72 -11.90 -13.86
CA ILE A 22 -5.50 -11.97 -12.41
C ILE A 22 -6.82 -12.18 -11.66
N LEU A 23 -7.87 -11.46 -12.04
CA LEU A 23 -9.20 -11.61 -11.45
C LEU A 23 -9.82 -12.99 -11.71
N LEU A 24 -9.53 -13.65 -12.84
CA LEU A 24 -9.98 -15.01 -13.11
C LEU A 24 -9.23 -16.05 -12.25
N LEU A 25 -7.92 -15.87 -12.06
CA LEU A 25 -7.10 -16.80 -11.26
C LEU A 25 -7.36 -16.66 -9.75
N PHE A 26 -7.43 -15.44 -9.25
CA PHE A 26 -7.59 -15.17 -7.82
C PHE A 26 -9.04 -14.92 -7.40
N GLY A 27 -9.92 -14.59 -8.35
CA GLY A 27 -11.29 -14.16 -8.07
C GLY A 27 -11.38 -12.68 -7.70
N GLY A 28 -12.48 -12.02 -8.06
CA GLY A 28 -12.68 -10.59 -7.78
C GLY A 28 -12.79 -10.20 -6.31
N ARG A 29 -12.93 -11.17 -5.41
CA ARG A 29 -13.06 -10.93 -3.96
C ARG A 29 -11.71 -10.93 -3.22
N LYS A 30 -10.68 -11.60 -3.75
CA LYS A 30 -9.39 -11.71 -3.06
C LYS A 30 -8.58 -10.43 -3.09
N ILE A 31 -8.64 -9.65 -4.18
CA ILE A 31 -7.91 -8.39 -4.28
C ILE A 31 -8.38 -7.38 -3.21
N PRO A 32 -9.69 -7.10 -3.04
CA PRO A 32 -10.18 -6.23 -1.96
C PRO A 32 -9.88 -6.76 -0.55
N GLU A 33 -9.95 -8.08 -0.35
CA GLU A 33 -9.68 -8.71 0.95
C GLU A 33 -8.21 -8.55 1.35
N LEU A 34 -7.29 -8.80 0.42
CA LEU A 34 -5.85 -8.55 0.60
C LEU A 34 -5.54 -7.08 0.84
N MET A 35 -6.17 -6.17 0.09
CA MET A 35 -5.99 -4.73 0.28
C MET A 35 -6.50 -4.26 1.65
N ARG A 36 -7.63 -4.79 2.13
CA ARG A 36 -8.15 -4.48 3.47
C ARG A 36 -7.21 -5.00 4.56
N GLY A 37 -6.72 -6.23 4.44
CA GLY A 37 -5.75 -6.79 5.38
C GLY A 37 -4.44 -5.99 5.42
N LEU A 38 -3.87 -5.71 4.25
CA LEU A 38 -2.65 -4.90 4.13
C LEU A 38 -2.84 -3.48 4.66
N GLY A 39 -3.98 -2.86 4.34
CA GLY A 39 -4.33 -1.50 4.77
C GLY A 39 -4.48 -1.40 6.29
N SER A 40 -5.15 -2.37 6.93
CA SER A 40 -5.25 -2.43 8.39
C SER A 40 -3.87 -2.60 9.04
N GLY A 41 -3.03 -3.50 8.51
CA GLY A 41 -1.67 -3.72 9.02
C GLY A 41 -0.77 -2.48 8.88
N ILE A 42 -0.83 -1.78 7.74
CA ILE A 42 -0.10 -0.51 7.55
C ILE A 42 -0.61 0.56 8.52
N LYS A 43 -1.93 0.60 8.78
CA LYS A 43 -2.52 1.55 9.73
C LYS A 43 -2.04 1.29 11.15
N GLU A 44 -2.13 0.04 11.63
CA GLU A 44 -1.65 -0.37 12.95
C GLU A 44 -0.15 -0.13 13.10
N PHE A 45 0.65 -0.42 12.07
CA PHE A 45 2.08 -0.13 12.05
C PHE A 45 2.36 1.37 12.20
N LYS A 46 1.63 2.21 11.45
CA LYS A 46 1.76 3.66 11.53
C LYS A 46 1.33 4.23 12.88
N ASP A 47 0.25 3.70 13.46
CA ASP A 47 -0.25 4.15 14.76
C ASP A 47 0.76 3.77 15.88
N ALA A 48 1.31 2.56 15.85
CA ALA A 48 2.35 2.14 16.79
C ALA A 48 3.65 2.94 16.65
N SER A 49 4.10 3.24 15.42
CA SER A 49 5.29 4.07 15.21
C SER A 49 5.09 5.52 15.63
N LYS A 50 3.85 6.03 15.63
CA LYS A 50 3.56 7.40 16.06
C LYS A 50 3.62 7.56 17.58
N ASP A 51 3.15 6.57 18.33
CA ASP A 51 3.21 6.63 19.80
C ASP A 51 4.66 6.64 20.31
N ASP A 52 5.58 5.97 19.59
CA ASP A 52 7.03 6.03 19.88
C ASP A 52 7.66 7.41 19.59
N ASP A 53 7.17 8.12 18.56
CA ASP A 53 7.66 9.46 18.17
C ASP A 53 7.07 10.58 19.07
N ASP A 54 5.80 10.47 19.47
CA ASP A 54 5.09 11.51 20.26
C ASP A 54 5.52 11.55 21.74
N ASP A 55 6.14 10.49 22.26
CA ASP A 55 6.67 10.44 23.63
C ASP A 55 8.03 11.17 23.78
N THR A 56 8.65 11.56 22.66
CA THR A 56 9.91 12.33 22.65
C THR A 56 9.67 13.85 22.57
N ASP A 57 8.49 14.31 22.11
CA ASP A 57 8.21 15.75 21.89
C ASP A 57 7.46 16.44 23.05
N LYS A 58 6.81 15.69 23.97
CA LYS A 58 6.01 16.28 25.06
C LYS A 58 6.72 16.50 26.40
N LYS A 59 8.06 16.44 26.45
CA LYS A 59 8.84 16.67 27.70
C LYS A 59 9.86 17.81 27.60
N ILE A 60 9.49 18.93 26.97
CA ILE A 60 10.11 20.22 27.31
C ILE A 60 9.15 20.91 28.29
N PRO A 61 9.38 20.80 29.61
CA PRO A 61 8.73 21.70 30.55
C PRO A 61 9.28 23.10 30.23
N GLU A 62 8.44 23.93 29.63
CA GLU A 62 8.65 25.37 29.56
C GLU A 62 8.53 25.91 31.00
N ASP A 63 9.61 25.79 31.77
CA ASP A 63 9.77 26.42 33.07
C ASP A 63 10.93 27.43 33.03
N LYS A 64 10.57 28.67 33.37
CA LYS A 64 11.39 29.82 33.79
C LYS A 64 12.06 30.68 32.72
N LYS A 65 11.45 31.85 32.47
CA LYS A 65 11.96 33.12 33.00
C LYS A 65 10.88 34.20 33.12
#